data_AF-A0A849DZC9-F1
#
_entry.id   AF-A0A849DZC9-F1
#
_cell.length_a   1.000
_cell.length_b   1.000
_cell.length_c   1.000
_cell.angle_alpha   90.00
_cell.angle_beta   90.00
_cell.angle_gamma   90.00
#
_symmetry.space_group_name_H-M   'P 1'
#
loop_
_entity.id
_entity.type
_entity.pdbx_description
1 polymer ?
#
loop_
_entity_poly.entity_id
_entity_poly.type
_entity_poly.pdbx_seq_one_letter_code
_entity_poly.pdbx_strand_id
1 'polypeptide(L)'
;MEITHLVESFKFRFQASAIDNAQRVAEELLAHVFDCKPLEIYTKALLHDASTREKADCIRKLEPLAQRIEAGEPLQYVIGHVDFWGLQLKC
;
A
#
# COMPACT_ATOMS: atom_id res chain seq x y z
N MET A 1 6.64 -13.28 6.19
CA MET A 1 5.46 -12.44 6.45
C MET A 1 4.63 -12.54 5.19
N GLU A 2 3.45 -13.15 5.30
CA GLU A 2 2.53 -13.26 4.17
C GLU A 2 1.92 -11.89 3.85
N ILE A 3 1.65 -11.64 2.57
CA ILE A 3 1.06 -10.37 2.10
C ILE A 3 -0.27 -10.09 2.81
N THR A 4 -1.07 -11.12 3.05
CA THR A 4 -2.34 -11.02 3.79
C THR A 4 -2.17 -10.40 5.16
N HIS A 5 -1.18 -10.83 5.95
CA HIS A 5 -0.90 -10.23 7.25
C HIS A 5 -0.46 -8.77 7.15
N LEU A 6 0.28 -8.41 6.10
CA LEU A 6 0.68 -7.02 5.88
C LEU A 6 -0.53 -6.15 5.54
N VAL A 7 -1.40 -6.61 4.65
CA VAL A 7 -2.66 -5.92 4.32
C VAL A 7 -3.54 -5.76 5.56
N GLU A 8 -3.70 -6.81 6.37
CA GLU A 8 -4.46 -6.75 7.62
C GLU A 8 -3.89 -5.72 8.61
N SER A 9 -2.56 -5.66 8.74
CA SER A 9 -1.90 -4.70 9.61
C SER A 9 -2.17 -3.25 9.20
N PHE A 10 -2.00 -2.91 7.91
CA PHE A 10 -2.28 -1.56 7.41
C PHE A 10 -3.78 -1.23 7.42
N LYS A 11 -4.64 -2.20 7.10
CA LYS A 11 -6.09 -2.06 7.22
C LYS A 11 -6.48 -1.65 8.64
N PHE A 12 -5.96 -2.34 9.66
CA PHE A 12 -6.27 -2.00 11.05
C PHE A 12 -5.84 -0.57 11.41
N ARG A 13 -4.63 -0.16 10.98
CA ARG A 13 -4.12 1.21 11.18
C ARG A 13 -5.01 2.28 10.54
N PHE A 14 -5.41 2.06 9.29
CA PHE A 14 -6.25 2.99 8.55
C PHE A 14 -7.68 3.05 9.10
N GLN A 15 -8.23 1.91 9.56
CA GLN A 15 -9.51 1.89 10.28
C GLN A 15 -9.45 2.70 11.58
N ALA A 16 -8.37 2.56 12.36
CA ALA A 16 -8.16 3.33 13.58
C ALA A 16 -8.04 4.84 13.32
N SER A 17 -7.62 5.23 12.11
CA SER A 17 -7.49 6.62 11.66
C SER A 17 -8.72 7.14 10.90
N ALA A 18 -9.85 6.41 10.96
CA ALA A 18 -11.10 6.76 10.27
C ALA A 18 -10.97 6.94 8.74
N ILE A 19 -10.02 6.24 8.10
CA ILE A 19 -9.87 6.21 6.65
C ILE A 19 -10.95 5.31 6.03
N ASP A 20 -11.72 5.86 5.10
CA ASP A 20 -12.70 5.10 4.33
C ASP A 20 -12.05 4.04 3.44
N ASN A 21 -12.74 2.91 3.25
CA ASN A 21 -12.25 1.80 2.42
C ASN A 21 -10.82 1.35 2.80
N ALA A 22 -10.49 1.32 4.09
CA ALA A 22 -9.15 1.02 4.63
C ALA A 22 -8.42 -0.17 3.99
N GLN A 23 -9.15 -1.25 3.64
CA GLN A 23 -8.57 -2.38 2.93
C GLN A 23 -8.05 -1.99 1.55
N ARG A 24 -8.85 -1.28 0.75
CA ARG A 24 -8.46 -0.82 -0.59
C ARG A 24 -7.27 0.13 -0.51
N VAL A 25 -7.27 1.02 0.48
CA VAL A 25 -6.15 1.96 0.71
C VAL A 25 -4.86 1.21 1.04
N ALA A 26 -4.94 0.18 1.89
CA ALA A 26 -3.80 -0.68 2.18
C ALA A 26 -3.30 -1.40 0.92
N GLU A 27 -4.19 -2.02 0.15
CA GLU A 27 -3.84 -2.73 -1.08
C GLU A 27 -3.20 -1.81 -2.12
N GLU A 28 -3.75 -0.61 -2.35
CA GLU A 28 -3.20 0.39 -3.29
C GLU A 28 -1.83 0.92 -2.82
N LEU A 29 -1.66 1.20 -1.52
CA LEU A 29 -0.37 1.65 -0.97
C LEU A 29 0.72 0.57 -1.13
N LEU A 30 0.40 -0.69 -0.80
CA LEU A 30 1.33 -1.81 -0.95
C LEU A 30 1.71 -1.98 -2.42
N ALA A 31 0.72 -1.95 -3.32
CA ALA A 31 0.93 -2.11 -4.75
C ALA A 31 1.81 -0.99 -5.33
N HIS A 32 1.66 0.25 -4.86
CA HIS A 32 2.54 1.36 -5.22
C HIS A 32 4.00 1.08 -4.84
N VAL A 33 4.26 0.64 -3.60
CA VAL A 33 5.64 0.35 -3.15
C VAL A 33 6.24 -0.87 -3.87
N PHE A 34 5.40 -1.82 -4.27
CA PHE A 34 5.80 -3.02 -5.01
C PHE A 34 5.80 -2.86 -6.53
N ASP A 35 5.47 -1.68 -7.04
CA ASP A 35 5.38 -1.39 -8.47
C ASP A 35 4.51 -2.41 -9.23
N CYS A 36 3.30 -2.64 -8.71
CA CYS A 36 2.35 -3.59 -9.29
C CYS A 36 0.90 -3.09 -9.17
N LYS A 37 -0.06 -3.86 -9.70
CA LYS A 37 -1.48 -3.54 -9.51
C LYS A 37 -2.01 -4.06 -8.16
N PRO A 38 -3.04 -3.44 -7.56
CA PRO A 38 -3.56 -3.81 -6.25
C PRO A 38 -3.80 -5.31 -6.03
N LEU A 39 -4.41 -6.01 -6.99
CA LEU A 39 -4.68 -7.45 -6.85
C LEU A 39 -3.45 -8.33 -7.11
N GLU A 40 -2.43 -7.82 -7.79
CA GLU A 40 -1.21 -8.57 -8.08
C GLU A 40 -0.35 -8.81 -6.84
N ILE A 41 -0.55 -8.04 -5.75
CA ILE A 41 0.17 -8.24 -4.49
C ILE A 41 -0.06 -9.64 -3.91
N TYR A 42 -1.22 -10.26 -4.17
CA TYR A 42 -1.58 -11.56 -3.64
C TYR A 42 -1.05 -12.73 -4.49
N THR A 43 -0.79 -12.48 -5.78
CA THR A 43 -0.41 -13.52 -6.74
C THR A 43 1.06 -13.50 -7.07
N LYS A 44 1.69 -12.32 -7.03
CA LYS A 44 3.14 -12.22 -7.14
C LYS A 44 3.72 -12.57 -5.77
N ALA A 45 4.56 -13.60 -5.71
CA ALA A 45 5.27 -14.04 -4.50
C ALA A 45 6.34 -13.03 -4.02
N LEU A 46 6.07 -11.73 -4.12
CA LEU A 46 7.02 -10.63 -3.95
C LEU A 46 7.72 -10.66 -2.60
N LEU A 47 7.03 -11.13 -1.55
CA LEU A 47 7.59 -11.23 -0.20
C LEU A 47 7.88 -12.67 0.24
N HIS A 48 7.46 -13.69 -0.52
CA HIS A 48 7.66 -15.07 -0.10
C HIS A 48 9.15 -15.42 -0.10
N ASP A 49 9.82 -15.15 -1.23
CA ASP A 49 11.25 -15.43 -1.41
C ASP A 49 12.18 -14.27 -1.05
N ALA A 50 11.61 -13.12 -0.66
CA ALA A 50 12.39 -11.94 -0.29
C ALA A 50 13.22 -12.18 0.99
N SER A 51 14.48 -11.75 0.96
CA SER A 51 15.37 -11.73 2.13
C SER A 51 14.81 -10.84 3.24
N THR A 52 15.29 -11.05 4.46
CA THR A 52 14.96 -10.20 5.62
C THR A 52 15.27 -8.71 5.35
N ARG A 53 16.33 -8.43 4.60
CA ARG A 53 16.73 -7.07 4.24
C ARG A 53 15.71 -6.42 3.29
N GLU A 54 15.30 -7.12 2.24
CA GLU A 54 14.30 -6.61 1.29
C GLU A 54 12.95 -6.35 1.96
N LYS A 55 12.55 -7.25 2.87
CA LYS A 55 11.36 -7.07 3.72
C LYS A 55 11.47 -5.80 4.57
N ALA A 56 12.60 -5.57 5.22
CA ALA A 56 12.83 -4.38 6.03
C ALA A 56 12.84 -3.09 5.18
N ASP A 57 13.45 -3.12 4.00
CA ASP A 57 13.47 -1.99 3.08
C ASP A 57 12.07 -1.66 2.54
N CYS A 58 11.22 -2.66 2.31
CA CYS A 58 9.82 -2.44 1.95
C CYS A 58 9.04 -1.73 3.07
N ILE A 59 9.18 -2.21 4.32
CA ILE A 59 8.54 -1.58 5.48
C ILE A 59 9.01 -0.13 5.64
N ARG A 60 10.32 0.13 5.47
CA ARG A 60 10.89 1.48 5.53
C ARG A 60 10.32 2.44 4.48
N LYS A 61 9.92 1.94 3.31
CA LYS A 61 9.26 2.73 2.27
C LYS A 61 7.77 2.97 2.58
N LEU A 62 7.09 1.96 3.11
CA LEU A 62 5.66 2.05 3.44
C LEU A 62 5.36 3.01 4.58
N GLU A 63 6.18 2.99 5.63
CA GLU A 63 5.91 3.72 6.87
C GLU A 63 5.69 5.22 6.69
N PRO A 64 6.57 6.00 6.02
CA PRO A 64 6.33 7.43 5.83
C PRO A 64 5.10 7.73 4.95
N LEU A 65 4.75 6.84 4.02
CA LEU A 65 3.57 7.00 3.17
C LEU A 65 2.28 6.75 3.96
N ALA A 66 2.26 5.71 4.80
CA ALA A 66 1.12 5.45 5.66
C ALA A 66 0.89 6.56 6.69
N GLN A 67 1.96 7.13 7.27
CA GLN A 67 1.84 8.27 8.18
C GLN A 67 1.19 9.49 7.53
N ARG A 68 1.48 9.75 6.24
CA ARG A 68 0.82 10.82 5.47
C ARG A 68 -0.69 10.56 5.34
N ILE A 69 -1.07 9.33 5.00
CA ILE A 69 -2.48 8.92 4.89
C ILE A 69 -3.17 9.04 6.26
N GLU A 70 -2.56 8.54 7.32
CA GLU A 70 -3.08 8.63 8.71
C GLU A 70 -3.25 10.08 9.17
N ALA A 71 -2.43 11.01 8.68
CA ALA A 71 -2.57 12.45 8.91
C ALA A 71 -3.67 13.11 8.08
N GLY A 72 -4.42 12.35 7.27
CA GLY A 72 -5.53 12.81 6.46
C GLY A 72 -5.15 13.19 5.02
N GLU A 73 -3.93 12.91 4.57
CA GLU A 73 -3.56 13.14 3.18
C GLU A 73 -4.26 12.13 2.25
N PRO A 74 -4.91 12.57 1.15
CA PRO A 74 -5.53 11.66 0.20
C PRO A 74 -4.51 10.66 -0.38
N LEU A 75 -4.91 9.38 -0.45
CA LEU A 75 -4.07 8.30 -0.98
C LEU A 75 -3.44 8.66 -2.34
N GLN A 76 -4.23 9.26 -3.24
CA GLN A 76 -3.81 9.62 -4.60
C GLN A 76 -2.66 10.65 -4.60
N TYR A 77 -2.59 11.53 -3.60
CA TYR A 77 -1.48 12.48 -3.42
C TYR A 77 -0.24 11.84 -2.79
N VAL A 78 -0.45 10.76 -2.03
CA VAL A 78 0.63 9.96 -1.46
C VAL A 78 1.29 9.08 -2.53
N ILE A 79 0.51 8.42 -3.39
CA ILE A 79 1.02 7.58 -4.49
C ILE A 79 1.31 8.36 -5.79
N GLY A 80 0.83 9.61 -5.89
CA GLY A 80 1.10 10.54 -6.99
C GLY A 80 0.32 10.28 -8.29
N HIS A 81 -0.68 9.40 -8.26
CA HIS A 81 -1.50 9.11 -9.42
C HIS A 81 -2.89 8.56 -9.05
N VAL A 82 -3.79 8.57 -10.04
CA VAL A 82 -5.09 7.90 -10.00
C VAL A 82 -5.41 7.27 -11.34
N ASP A 83 -6.05 6.10 -11.32
CA ASP A 83 -6.58 5.49 -12.53
C ASP A 83 -8.00 6.01 -12.80
N PHE A 84 -8.19 6.61 -13.97
CA PHE A 84 -9.45 7.16 -14.43
C PHE A 84 -9.68 6.80 -15.90
N TRP A 85 -10.77 6.07 -16.19
CA TRP A 85 -11.10 5.62 -17.55
C TRP A 85 -10.00 4.81 -18.25
N GLY A 86 -9.27 3.99 -17.48
CA GLY A 86 -8.15 3.20 -18.00
C GLY A 86 -6.90 4.01 -18.30
N LEU A 87 -6.89 5.30 -17.97
CA LEU A 87 -5.72 6.17 -18.05
C LEU A 87 -5.19 6.44 -16.64
N GLN A 88 -3.87 6.49 -16.52
CA GLN A 88 -3.23 6.94 -15.28
C GLN A 88 -3.01 8.46 -15.35
N LEU A 89 -3.61 9.18 -14.42
CA LEU A 89 -3.48 10.62 -14.27
C LEU A 89 -2.51 10.91 -13.11
N LYS A 90 -1.59 11.87 -13.30
CA LYS A 90 -0.71 12.32 -12.22
C LYS A 90 -1.47 13.27 -11.28
N CYS A 91 -1.19 13.15 -9.98
CA CYS A 91 -1.73 14.01 -8.94
C CYS A 91 -0.62 14.83 -8.27
#